data_AF-A0A5K0XF09-F1
#
_entry.id   AF-A0A5K0XF09-F1
#
_cell.length_a   1.000
_cell.length_b   1.000
_cell.length_c   1.000
_cell.angle_alpha   90.00
_cell.angle_beta   90.00
_cell.angle_gamma   90.00
#
_symmetry.space_group_name_H-M   'P 1'
#
loop_
_entity.id
_entity.type
_entity.pdbx_description
1 polymer ?
#
loop_
_entity_poly.entity_id
_entity_poly.type
_entity_poly.pdbx_seq_one_letter_code
_entity_poly.pdbx_strand_id
1 'polypeptide(L)'
;VVIASVGLAVLPAILRAHNLQHWVYLSLVVLVSACPCALVLSTPVATECALRRAASIGLLIKGGDHLESLARVKVVAFDKTGTMTCGKFAVSHFHLDGDAATRDKLLY
;
A
#
# COMPACT_ATOMS: atom_id res chain seq x y z
N VAL A 1 26.73 3.04 -11.90
CA VAL A 1 27.59 2.04 -11.22
C VAL A 1 28.28 1.14 -12.22
N VAL A 2 27.55 0.34 -13.01
CA VAL A 2 28.14 -0.63 -13.96
C VAL A 2 29.13 0.01 -14.94
N ILE A 3 28.77 1.13 -15.56
CA ILE A 3 29.68 1.87 -16.47
C ILE A 3 30.93 2.35 -15.73
N ALA A 4 30.78 2.85 -14.51
CA ALA A 4 31.89 3.34 -13.70
C ALA A 4 32.83 2.21 -13.27
N SER A 5 32.30 1.04 -12.86
CA SER A 5 33.12 -0.14 -12.53
C SER A 5 33.83 -0.69 -13.76
N VAL A 6 33.18 -0.76 -14.93
CA VAL A 6 33.83 -1.17 -16.18
C VAL A 6 34.93 -0.18 -16.58
N GLY A 7 34.67 1.12 -16.46
CA GLY A 7 35.70 2.16 -16.68
C GLY A 7 36.91 1.98 -15.75
N LEU A 8 36.69 1.75 -14.45
CA LEU A 8 37.73 1.50 -13.46
C LEU A 8 38.60 0.27 -13.76
N ALA A 9 38.05 -0.75 -14.42
CA ALA A 9 38.82 -1.92 -14.84
C ALA A 9 39.55 -1.69 -16.18
N VAL A 10 38.90 -1.03 -17.14
CA VAL A 10 39.36 -0.95 -18.54
C VAL A 10 40.30 0.23 -18.79
N LEU A 11 40.06 1.42 -18.22
CA LEU A 11 40.93 2.59 -18.41
C LEU A 11 42.39 2.31 -17.99
N PRO A 12 42.65 1.76 -16.79
CA PRO A 12 44.00 1.46 -16.34
C PRO A 12 44.67 0.35 -17.17
N ALA A 13 43.88 -0.59 -17.71
CA ALA A 13 44.37 -1.62 -18.61
C ALA A 13 44.83 -1.05 -19.97
N ILE A 14 44.05 -0.13 -20.54
CA ILE A 14 44.40 0.57 -21.81
C ILE A 14 45.61 1.48 -21.61
N LEU A 15 45.70 2.17 -20.47
CA LEU A 15 46.81 3.07 -20.12
C LEU A 15 48.06 2.33 -19.61
N ARG A 16 48.06 0.98 -19.60
CA ARG A 16 49.15 0.11 -19.09
C ARG A 16 49.62 0.50 -17.68
N ALA A 17 48.66 0.82 -16.80
CA ALA A 17 48.93 1.16 -15.42
C ALA A 17 49.59 -0.01 -14.68
N HIS A 18 50.49 0.32 -13.74
CA HIS A 18 51.11 -0.67 -12.88
C HIS A 18 50.05 -1.30 -11.96
N ASN A 19 50.14 -2.61 -11.74
CA ASN A 19 49.26 -3.38 -10.85
C ASN A 19 47.77 -3.48 -11.26
N LEU A 20 47.50 -4.14 -12.40
CA LEU A 20 46.14 -4.38 -12.92
C LEU A 20 45.22 -5.12 -11.93
N GLN A 21 45.78 -5.98 -11.07
CA GLN A 21 45.00 -6.70 -10.05
C GLN A 21 44.32 -5.74 -9.08
N HIS A 22 44.98 -4.63 -8.71
CA HIS A 22 44.41 -3.62 -7.82
C HIS A 22 43.20 -2.92 -8.44
N TRP A 23 43.27 -2.54 -9.72
CA TRP A 23 42.19 -1.84 -10.42
C TRP A 23 40.97 -2.74 -10.67
N VAL A 24 41.21 -4.01 -11.00
CA VAL A 24 40.14 -5.00 -11.11
C VAL A 24 39.48 -5.23 -9.75
N TYR A 25 40.26 -5.37 -8.68
CA TYR A 25 39.72 -5.49 -7.32
C TYR A 25 38.84 -4.28 -6.94
N LEU A 26 39.33 -3.06 -7.18
CA LEU A 26 38.58 -1.84 -6.90
C LEU A 26 37.28 -1.75 -7.71
N SER A 27 37.29 -2.17 -8.99
CA SER A 27 36.09 -2.19 -9.83
C SER A 27 34.98 -3.08 -9.25
N LEU A 28 35.35 -4.24 -8.69
CA LEU A 28 34.43 -5.18 -8.06
C LEU A 28 33.89 -4.63 -6.73
N VAL A 29 34.74 -3.99 -5.93
CA VAL A 29 34.32 -3.32 -4.68
C VAL A 29 33.27 -2.25 -4.96
N VAL A 30 33.50 -1.39 -5.97
CA VAL A 30 32.53 -0.36 -6.35
C VAL A 30 31.22 -0.98 -6.86
N LEU A 31 31.29 -2.05 -7.64
CA LEU A 31 30.11 -2.72 -8.18
C LEU A 31 29.25 -3.34 -7.07
N VAL A 32 29.87 -4.06 -6.13
CA VAL A 32 29.17 -4.73 -5.01
C VAL A 32 28.64 -3.71 -3.99
N SER A 33 29.44 -2.71 -3.63
CA SER A 33 29.06 -1.68 -2.65
C SER A 33 27.84 -0.86 -3.09
N ALA A 34 27.55 -0.82 -4.39
CA ALA A 34 26.45 -0.04 -4.91
C ALA A 34 25.11 -0.78 -4.93
N CYS A 35 25.07 -2.06 -4.54
CA CYS A 35 23.83 -2.80 -4.47
C CYS A 35 22.86 -2.14 -3.47
N PRO A 36 21.69 -1.62 -3.90
CA PRO A 36 20.81 -0.86 -3.04
C PRO A 36 19.87 -1.79 -2.24
N CYS A 37 20.43 -2.77 -1.51
CA CYS A 37 19.65 -3.81 -0.81
C CYS A 37 18.55 -3.24 0.10
N ALA A 38 18.86 -2.15 0.82
CA ALA A 38 17.92 -1.49 1.71
C ALA A 38 16.74 -0.85 0.96
N LEU A 39 16.97 -0.31 -0.25
CA LEU A 39 15.93 0.29 -1.07
C LEU A 39 14.98 -0.76 -1.64
N VAL A 40 15.50 -1.93 -2.03
CA VAL A 40 14.66 -3.02 -2.56
C VAL A 40 13.77 -3.59 -1.45
N LEU A 41 14.28 -3.69 -0.22
CA LEU A 41 13.53 -4.22 0.92
C LEU A 41 12.54 -3.22 1.53
N SER A 42 12.72 -1.92 1.32
CA SER A 42 11.89 -0.90 1.99
C SER A 42 10.41 -1.03 1.65
N THR A 43 10.08 -1.25 0.38
CA THR A 43 8.69 -1.34 -0.11
C THR A 43 7.94 -2.56 0.44
N PRO A 44 8.42 -3.81 0.27
CA PRO A 44 7.70 -4.99 0.76
C PRO A 44 7.58 -5.00 2.29
N VAL A 45 8.60 -4.54 3.02
CA VAL A 45 8.54 -4.45 4.49
C VAL A 45 7.46 -3.45 4.92
N ALA A 46 7.42 -2.26 4.30
CA ALA A 46 6.42 -1.26 4.61
C ALA A 46 4.99 -1.74 4.31
N THR A 47 4.77 -2.40 3.17
CA THR A 47 3.44 -2.92 2.79
C THR A 47 2.97 -4.00 3.74
N GLU A 48 3.81 -4.96 4.11
CA GLU A 48 3.44 -6.04 5.04
C GLU A 48 3.15 -5.50 6.44
N CYS A 49 3.96 -4.56 6.93
CA CYS A 49 3.70 -3.89 8.21
C CYS A 49 2.34 -3.16 8.21
N ALA A 50 2.03 -2.44 7.12
CA ALA A 50 0.77 -1.72 6.98
C ALA A 50 -0.44 -2.67 6.87
N LEU A 51 -0.34 -3.74 6.08
CA LEU A 51 -1.38 -4.77 5.96
C LEU A 51 -1.64 -5.46 7.30
N ARG A 52 -0.58 -5.85 8.01
CA ARG A 52 -0.70 -6.46 9.34
C ARG A 52 -1.35 -5.51 10.33
N ARG A 53 -1.01 -4.21 10.29
CA ARG A 53 -1.62 -3.21 11.14
C ARG A 53 -3.10 -3.01 10.81
N ALA A 54 -3.46 -2.94 9.53
CA ALA A 54 -4.85 -2.84 9.09
C ALA A 54 -5.68 -4.05 9.56
N ALA A 55 -5.15 -5.26 9.42
CA ALA A 55 -5.81 -6.48 9.89
C ALA A 55 -6.02 -6.46 11.42
N SER A 56 -5.06 -5.93 12.18
CA SER A 56 -5.18 -5.82 13.65
C SER A 56 -6.31 -4.90 14.12
N ILE A 57 -6.82 -4.02 13.25
CA ILE A 57 -7.93 -3.10 13.53
C ILE A 57 -9.20 -3.48 12.76
N GLY A 58 -9.27 -4.67 12.16
CA GLY A 58 -10.43 -5.16 11.43
C GLY A 58 -10.58 -4.63 10.00
N LEU A 59 -9.56 -3.96 9.43
CA LEU A 59 -9.54 -3.60 8.01
C LEU A 59 -8.87 -4.70 7.19
N LEU A 60 -9.64 -5.31 6.29
CA LEU A 60 -9.12 -6.25 5.30
C LEU A 60 -8.75 -5.52 4.01
N ILE A 61 -7.45 -5.47 3.70
CA ILE A 61 -6.92 -4.91 2.44
C ILE A 61 -6.36 -6.05 1.61
N LYS A 62 -6.83 -6.21 0.37
CA LYS A 62 -6.55 -7.37 -0.50
C LYS A 62 -5.18 -7.29 -1.22
N GLY A 63 -4.12 -6.90 -0.52
CA GLY A 63 -2.75 -6.81 -1.06
C GLY A 63 -2.19 -5.38 -1.14
N GLY A 64 -0.89 -5.28 -1.47
CA GLY A 64 -0.13 -4.03 -1.48
C GLY A 64 -0.62 -3.00 -2.52
N ASP A 65 -0.97 -3.46 -3.73
CA ASP A 65 -1.43 -2.57 -4.82
C ASP A 65 -2.68 -1.76 -4.43
N HIS A 66 -3.58 -2.38 -3.67
CA HIS A 66 -4.79 -1.72 -3.15
C HIS A 66 -4.45 -0.72 -2.05
N LEU A 67 -3.48 -1.02 -1.19
CA LEU A 67 -2.99 -0.10 -0.17
C LEU A 67 -2.38 1.16 -0.79
N GLU A 68 -1.55 0.99 -1.83
CA GLU A 68 -0.98 2.12 -2.56
C GLU A 68 -2.03 2.94 -3.31
N SER A 69 -3.02 2.26 -3.90
CA SER A 69 -4.13 2.93 -4.58
C SER A 69 -4.99 3.71 -3.58
N LEU A 70 -5.24 3.15 -2.40
CA LEU A 70 -5.96 3.80 -1.31
C LEU A 70 -5.28 5.10 -0.86
N ALA A 71 -3.94 5.12 -0.82
CA ALA A 71 -3.17 6.32 -0.47
C ALA A 71 -3.37 7.51 -1.44
N ARG A 72 -3.86 7.25 -2.67
CA ARG A 72 -4.15 8.29 -3.67
C ARG A 72 -5.62 8.69 -3.74
N VAL A 73 -6.51 8.03 -3.00
CA VAL A 73 -7.95 8.30 -3.01
C VAL A 73 -8.22 9.68 -2.39
N LYS A 74 -8.99 10.51 -3.11
CA LYS A 74 -9.40 11.86 -2.66
C LYS A 74 -10.89 11.98 -2.39
N VAL A 75 -11.68 11.11 -3.00
CA VAL A 75 -13.15 11.12 -2.94
C VAL A 75 -13.62 9.72 -2.62
N VAL A 76 -14.54 9.61 -1.67
CA VAL A 76 -15.18 8.35 -1.28
C VAL A 76 -16.67 8.50 -1.55
N ALA A 77 -17.21 7.63 -2.41
CA ALA A 77 -18.64 7.51 -2.61
C ALA A 77 -19.14 6.34 -1.75
N PHE A 78 -20.08 6.61 -0.86
CA PHE A 78 -20.71 5.59 -0.02
C PHE A 78 -21.99 5.10 -0.68
N ASP A 79 -22.17 3.78 -0.71
CA ASP A 79 -23.49 3.22 -0.96
C ASP A 79 -24.39 3.46 0.27
N LYS A 80 -25.68 3.65 0.04
CA LYS A 80 -26.62 3.96 1.13
C LYS A 80 -27.13 2.70 1.80
N THR A 81 -27.63 1.75 1.02
CA THR A 81 -28.37 0.58 1.53
C THR A 81 -27.38 -0.53 1.87
N GLY A 82 -27.33 -0.96 3.14
CA GLY A 82 -26.39 -1.98 3.59
C GLY A 82 -24.99 -1.47 3.97
N THR A 83 -24.67 -0.20 3.67
CA THR A 83 -23.42 0.45 4.11
C THR A 83 -23.72 1.57 5.12
N MET A 84 -24.38 2.67 4.71
CA MET A 84 -24.77 3.73 5.64
C MET A 84 -26.01 3.40 6.48
N THR A 85 -26.88 2.56 5.93
CA THR A 85 -28.12 2.10 6.56
C THR A 85 -28.12 0.58 6.65
N CYS A 86 -28.85 0.02 7.62
CA CYS A 86 -28.90 -1.44 7.80
C CYS A 86 -29.70 -2.19 6.72
N GLY A 87 -30.33 -1.49 5.76
CA GLY A 87 -31.22 -2.11 4.77
C GLY A 87 -32.48 -2.76 5.35
N LYS A 88 -32.79 -2.48 6.63
CA LYS A 88 -33.98 -2.98 7.33
C LYS A 88 -34.99 -1.84 7.46
N PHE A 89 -36.17 -2.03 6.89
CA PHE A 89 -37.26 -1.07 7.01
C PHE A 89 -37.88 -1.15 8.40
N ALA A 90 -38.14 0.01 8.98
CA ALA A 90 -38.87 0.16 10.24
C ALA A 90 -39.88 1.29 10.07
N VAL A 91 -41.05 1.14 10.70
CA VAL A 91 -42.04 2.22 10.75
C VAL A 91 -41.47 3.33 11.64
N SER A 92 -41.21 4.51 11.06
CA SER A 92 -40.72 5.67 11.79
C SER A 92 -41.85 6.49 12.41
N HIS A 93 -42.91 6.73 11.64
CA HIS A 93 -44.05 7.52 12.03
C HIS A 93 -45.32 6.94 11.41
N PHE A 94 -46.42 7.07 12.15
CA PHE A 94 -47.76 6.87 11.63
C PHE A 94 -48.58 8.11 11.97
N HIS A 95 -49.37 8.59 11.01
CA HIS A 95 -50.33 9.65 11.20
C HIS A 95 -51.72 9.05 11.08
N LEU A 96 -52.54 9.23 12.12
CA LEU A 96 -53.93 8.81 12.12
C LEU A 96 -54.76 10.01 11.68
N ASP A 97 -55.60 9.81 10.66
CA ASP A 97 -56.54 10.82 10.18
C ASP A 97 -57.93 10.44 10.74
N GLY A 98 -58.41 11.17 11.76
CA GLY A 98 -59.68 10.91 12.47
C GLY A 98 -59.56 10.63 13.98
N ASP A 99 -60.70 10.67 14.70
CA ASP A 99 -60.76 10.72 16.19
C ASP A 99 -60.93 9.36 16.89
N ALA A 100 -60.55 8.23 16.27
CA ALA A 100 -60.72 6.92 16.92
C ALA A 100 -59.78 5.82 16.40
N ALA A 101 -58.50 5.90 16.73
CA ALA A 101 -57.66 4.70 16.76
C ALA A 101 -56.66 4.77 17.91
N THR A 102 -57.10 4.27 19.07
CA THR A 102 -56.22 4.01 20.21
C THR A 102 -55.10 3.05 19.76
N ARG A 103 -53.85 3.38 20.10
CA ARG A 103 -52.62 2.66 19.72
C ARG A 103 -52.70 1.13 19.87
N ASP A 104 -53.53 0.63 20.79
CA ASP A 104 -53.72 -0.80 21.08
C ASP A 104 -54.36 -1.62 19.94
N LYS A 105 -55.06 -0.99 18.97
CA LYS A 105 -55.66 -1.69 17.82
C LYS A 105 -54.72 -1.87 16.61
N LEU A 106 -53.58 -1.21 16.59
CA LEU A 106 -52.67 -1.14 15.42
C LEU A 106 -51.45 -2.06 15.51
N LEU A 107 -51.21 -2.68 16.68
CA LEU A 107 -50.05 -3.54 16.93
C LEU A 107 -50.41 -5.03 17.11
N TYR A 108 -51.61 -5.42 16.68
CA TYR A 108 -52.01 -6.81 16.41
C TYR A 108 -52.27 -7.00 14.92
#